data_AF-A0A834KMV6-F1
#
_entry.id   AF-A0A834KMV6-F1
#
_cell.length_a   1.000
_cell.length_b   1.000
_cell.length_c   1.000
_cell.angle_alpha   90.00
_cell.angle_beta   90.00
_cell.angle_gamma   90.00
#
_symmetry.space_group_name_H-M   'P 1'
#
loop_
_entity.id
_entity.type
_entity.pdbx_description
1 polymer ?
#
loop_
_entity_poly.entity_id
_entity_poly.type
_entity_poly.pdbx_seq_one_letter_code
_entity_poly.pdbx_strand_id
1 'polypeptide(L)' 'MNSLTKDISKINNIEKFDALFFGIYFKQAYTTYPMNSIMLEHTYETIIDAGINSKDIPETKIGVLVSICFSDTEATLN' A
#
# COMPACT_ATOMS: atom_id res chain seq x y z
N MET A 1 -17.80 24.57 -15.43
CA MET A 1 -16.61 24.07 -14.71
C MET A 1 -16.50 22.56 -14.93
N ASN A 2 -16.34 22.15 -16.19
CA ASN A 2 -16.26 20.74 -16.62
C ASN A 2 -15.17 20.70 -17.69
N SER A 3 -14.12 19.90 -17.51
CA SER A 3 -13.08 19.51 -18.51
C SER A 3 -11.64 19.50 -17.97
N LEU A 4 -11.40 19.18 -16.69
CA LEU A 4 -10.04 18.87 -16.19
C LEU A 4 -9.92 17.49 -15.55
N THR A 5 -11.04 16.87 -15.16
CA THR A 5 -11.09 15.61 -14.41
C THR A 5 -11.19 14.35 -15.27
N LYS A 6 -11.15 14.45 -16.60
CA LYS A 6 -11.40 13.30 -17.50
C LYS A 6 -10.19 12.37 -17.64
N ASP A 7 -8.99 12.87 -17.39
CA ASP A 7 -7.73 12.14 -17.57
C ASP A 7 -7.07 11.79 -16.22
N ILE A 8 -7.83 11.16 -15.31
CA ILE A 8 -7.28 10.63 -14.05
C ILE A 8 -7.04 9.12 -14.20
N SER A 9 -5.78 8.71 -14.03
CA SER A 9 -5.43 7.29 -13.99
C SER A 9 -5.82 6.70 -12.64
N LYS A 10 -6.63 5.63 -12.67
CA LYS A 10 -7.03 4.89 -11.47
C LYS A 10 -6.18 3.63 -11.33
N ILE A 11 -5.84 3.29 -10.09
CA ILE A 11 -5.21 2.00 -9.78
C ILE A 11 -6.30 0.94 -9.80
N ASN A 12 -6.06 -0.17 -10.48
CA ASN A 12 -6.99 -1.29 -10.55
C ASN A 12 -6.82 -2.21 -9.34
N ASN A 13 -7.91 -2.86 -8.93
CA ASN A 13 -7.91 -3.91 -7.91
C ASN A 13 -7.31 -3.49 -6.55
N ILE A 14 -7.58 -2.26 -6.11
CA ILE A 14 -7.07 -1.69 -4.84
C ILE A 14 -7.53 -2.47 -3.60
N GLU A 15 -8.55 -3.31 -3.75
CA GLU A 15 -9.10 -4.18 -2.72
C GLU A 15 -8.38 -5.53 -2.59
N LYS A 16 -7.47 -5.87 -3.50
CA LYS A 16 -6.69 -7.11 -3.43
C LYS A 16 -5.52 -6.93 -2.47
N PHE A 17 -5.37 -7.87 -1.55
CA PHE A 17 -4.26 -7.90 -0.61
C PHE A 17 -4.04 -9.31 -0.06
N ASP A 18 -2.81 -9.83 -0.12
CA ASP A 18 -2.46 -11.12 0.51
C ASP A 18 -2.20 -10.96 2.02
N ALA A 19 -3.27 -10.82 2.78
CA ALA A 19 -3.20 -10.60 4.22
C ALA A 19 -2.49 -11.73 4.98
N LEU A 20 -2.67 -12.99 4.55
CA LEU A 20 -2.08 -14.15 5.22
C LEU A 20 -0.57 -14.15 5.08
N PHE A 21 -0.05 -13.77 3.91
CA PHE A 21 1.37 -13.62 3.67
C PHE A 21 2.04 -12.63 4.65
N PHE A 22 1.38 -11.49 4.92
CA PHE A 22 1.86 -10.48 5.86
C PHE A 22 1.48 -10.76 7.33
N GLY A 23 0.86 -11.91 7.63
CA GLY A 23 0.43 -12.27 8.99
C GLY A 23 -0.72 -11.42 9.54
N ILE A 24 -1.49 -10.77 8.67
CA ILE A 24 -2.63 -9.92 9.02
C ILE A 24 -3.89 -10.77 9.07
N TYR A 25 -4.64 -10.67 10.18
CA TYR A 25 -5.90 -11.38 10.33
C TYR A 25 -6.94 -10.86 9.32
N PHE A 26 -7.72 -11.76 8.73
CA PHE A 26 -8.68 -11.45 7.66
C PHE A 26 -9.61 -10.28 7.98
N LYS A 27 -10.13 -10.21 9.21
CA LYS A 27 -11.01 -9.11 9.65
C LYS A 27 -10.28 -7.76 9.71
N GLN A 28 -8.99 -7.76 10.01
CA GLN A 28 -8.15 -6.56 10.03
C GLN A 28 -7.77 -6.13 8.61
N ALA A 29 -7.58 -7.08 7.70
CA ALA A 29 -7.31 -6.80 6.29
C ALA A 29 -8.46 -6.01 5.64
N TYR A 30 -9.72 -6.36 5.91
CA TYR A 30 -10.88 -5.61 5.40
C TYR A 30 -10.98 -4.17 5.89
N THR A 31 -10.41 -3.88 7.05
CA THR A 31 -10.36 -2.52 7.61
C THR A 31 -9.05 -1.79 7.30
N THR A 32 -8.11 -2.46 6.62
CA THR A 32 -6.82 -1.87 6.27
C THR A 32 -7.01 -0.91 5.11
N TYR A 33 -6.41 0.27 5.22
CA TYR A 33 -6.48 1.28 4.18
C TYR A 33 -5.74 0.79 2.92
N PRO A 34 -6.31 0.87 1.70
CA PRO A 34 -5.71 0.32 0.48
C PRO A 34 -4.26 0.76 0.22
N MET A 35 -3.93 2.02 0.58
CA MET A 35 -2.56 2.54 0.47
C MET A 35 -1.55 1.72 1.26
N ASN A 36 -1.92 1.22 2.44
CA ASN A 36 -1.03 0.41 3.28
C ASN A 36 -0.82 -0.98 2.67
N SER A 37 -1.88 -1.60 2.14
CA SER A 37 -1.79 -2.90 1.47
C SER A 37 -0.87 -2.84 0.25
N ILE A 38 -1.07 -1.85 -0.62
CA ILE A 38 -0.23 -1.62 -1.80
C ILE A 38 1.23 -1.35 -1.41
N MET A 39 1.44 -0.54 -0.37
CA MET A 39 2.78 -0.23 0.12
C MET A 39 3.51 -1.49 0.63
N LEU A 40 2.83 -2.36 1.35
CA LEU A 40 3.42 -3.61 1.86
C LEU A 40 3.81 -4.55 0.72
N GLU A 41 2.93 -4.74 -0.26
CA GLU A 41 3.19 -5.57 -1.43
C GLU A 41 4.37 -5.04 -2.25
N HIS A 42 4.37 -3.76 -2.60
CA HIS A 42 5.47 -3.17 -3.37
C HIS A 42 6.79 -3.14 -2.62
N THR A 43 6.77 -2.94 -1.30
CA THR A 43 7.99 -3.02 -0.48
C THR A 43 8.58 -4.43 -0.57
N TYR A 44 7.73 -5.46 -0.48
CA TYR A 44 8.17 -6.84 -0.59
C TYR A 44 8.69 -7.19 -2.00
N GLU A 45 7.98 -6.76 -3.05
CA GLU A 45 8.43 -6.91 -4.44
C GLU A 45 9.78 -6.23 -4.67
N THR A 46 9.97 -5.02 -4.13
CA THR A 46 11.24 -4.27 -4.27
C THR A 46 12.39 -4.97 -3.57
N ILE A 47 12.15 -5.57 -2.40
CA ILE A 47 13.16 -6.38 -1.69
C ILE A 47 13.60 -7.56 -2.55
N ILE A 48 12.65 -8.28 -3.16
CA ILE A 48 12.94 -9.41 -4.06
C ILE A 48 13.67 -8.94 -5.31
N ASP A 49 13.21 -7.86 -5.93
CA ASP A 49 13.81 -7.27 -7.14
C ASP A 49 15.27 -6.85 -6.90
N ALA A 50 15.56 -6.33 -5.70
CA ALA A 50 16.93 -6.04 -5.27
C ALA A 50 17.81 -7.29 -5.04
N GLY A 51 17.26 -8.50 -5.18
CA GLY A 51 17.96 -9.76 -4.93
C GLY A 51 18.24 -10.04 -3.45
N ILE A 52 17.54 -9.34 -2.54
CA ILE A 52 17.72 -9.48 -1.09
C ILE A 52 16.82 -10.61 -0.60
N ASN A 53 17.40 -11.58 0.09
CA ASN A 53 16.63 -12.60 0.78
C ASN A 53 15.95 -11.98 2.00
N SER A 54 14.61 -12.00 2.02
CA SER A 54 13.81 -11.39 3.08
C SER A 54 14.10 -11.95 4.47
N LYS A 55 14.65 -13.18 4.56
CA LYS A 55 15.06 -13.80 5.83
C LYS A 55 16.28 -13.15 6.46
N ASP A 56 17.06 -12.41 5.69
CA ASP A 56 18.32 -11.80 6.15
C ASP A 56 18.07 -10.39 6.70
N ILE A 57 16.93 -9.77 6.36
CA ILE A 57 16.51 -8.42 6.79
C ILE A 57 16.47 -8.26 8.32
N PRO A 58 15.87 -9.19 9.11
CA PRO A 58 15.73 -9.02 10.56
C PRO A 58 17.07 -8.88 11.32
N GLU A 59 18.17 -9.37 10.76
CA GLU A 59 19.50 -9.29 11.36
C GLU A 59 20.26 -8.02 10.98
N THR A 60 19.67 -7.17 10.14
CA THR A 60 20.30 -5.96 9.62
C THR A 60 19.68 -4.69 10.20
N LYS A 61 20.47 -3.61 10.24
CA LYS A 61 19.98 -2.29 10.65
C LYS A 61 19.39 -1.57 9.44
N ILE A 62 18.13 -1.86 9.13
CA ILE A 62 17.41 -1.21 8.02
C ILE A 62 16.55 -0.06 8.57
N GLY A 63 16.74 1.13 8.02
CA GLY A 63 15.85 2.25 8.22
C GLY A 63 14.67 2.19 7.25
N VAL A 64 13.45 2.40 7.74
CA VAL A 64 12.24 2.51 6.92
C VAL A 64 11.73 3.94 7.01
N LEU A 65 11.66 4.63 5.88
CA LEU A 65 11.17 6.00 5.77
C LEU A 65 9.95 6.00 4.85
N VAL A 66 8.80 6.39 5.38
CA VAL A 66 7.55 6.44 4.63
C VAL A 66 7.04 7.88 4.63
N SER A 67 6.79 8.42 3.45
CA SER A 67 6.13 9.71 3.28
C SER A 67 4.70 9.46 2.82
N ILE A 68 3.74 10.07 3.51
CA ILE A 68 2.33 9.92 3.18
C ILE A 68 1.73 11.31 2.97
N CYS A 69 1.00 11.46 1.88
CA CYS A 69 0.23 12.66 1.58
C CYS A 69 -1.21 12.22 1.28
N PHE A 70 -2.15 12.79 2.02
CA PHE A 70 -3.56 12.57 1.81
C PHE A 70 -4.18 13.88 1.33
N SER A 71 -5.05 13.80 0.34
CA SER A 71 -5.91 14.91 -0.07
C SER A 71 -7.34 14.45 0.13
N ASP A 72 -7.98 14.94 1.19
CA ASP A 72 -9.40 14.71 1.40
C ASP A 72 -10.19 15.54 0.38
N THR A 73 -10.55 14.93 -0.75
CA THR A 73 -11.68 15.39 -1.57
C THR A 73 -12.87 14.48 -1.29
N GLU A 74 -13.43 14.65 -0.09
CA GLU A 74 -14.79 14.36 0.40
C GLU A 74 -14.80 13.86 1.85
N ALA A 75 -14.43 14.77 2.77
CA ALA A 75 -15.15 14.85 4.02
C ALA A 75 -16.25 15.91 3.85
N THR A 76 -17.50 15.54 4.08
CA THR A 76 -18.70 16.42 4.21
C THR A 76 -19.57 16.62 2.96
N LEU A 77 -20.33 15.60 2.56
CA LEU A 77 -21.72 15.77 2.08
C LEU A 77 -22.53 14.50 2.41
N ASN A 78 -22.96 14.37 3.67
CA ASN A 78 -24.24 13.77 4.09
C ASN A 78 -24.54 14.19 5.53
#